data_AF-A0A8J1Y7U6-F1
#
_entry.id   AF-A0A8J1Y7U6-F1
#
_cell.length_a   1.000
_cell.length_b   1.000
_cell.length_c   1.000
_cell.angle_alpha   90.00
_cell.angle_beta   90.00
_cell.angle_gamma   90.00
#
_symmetry.space_group_name_H-M   'P 1'
#
loop_
_entity.id
_entity.type
_entity.pdbx_description
1 polymer ?
#
loop_
_entity_poly.entity_id
_entity_poly.type
_entity_poly.pdbx_seq_one_letter_code
_entity_poly.pdbx_strand_id
1 'polypeptide(L)'
;MSENKNAPGSGFNTVYGPPLTAEPVGPSAPPPESGYNSAAYNTQYGAAAAPAAPPPSYNSVVSPQQHAFSISYADFLPDMTEEGGVFSSAKYERFDIVVSKANAWLRSQPHVRVSCCETLETKLRYGNIDTQKSTYYERGESNQRYARSLRVWVVSKDQNASPEPDQIGYKNLIPLCTDGGGIFGKPKFETFGETIDRFNETQRMQPVGKIINIETQEMKFSSYKENGIDPDKTSWLEYGENSQYYLFVVRVFYQLGQPAHEQVCCADFYPQQTNTEELFSQPRFEPFSSVAQQARNWLAGQYSVSLINVQSINYKIQSWTGEIDTQRSLFLEHGESTTKFIRILRVCVSKPFNQEAGLVPAPQLLNYKVFYPALLRMSTFGSGDWETQADTMKRAMAWFALTGMTPISCETIQIKSCGSEGPNAENCYTRHRGDSNYIWLYVLRLYFVGDPVEPDPSLLPPVPVPQGNDDCCNIL
;
A
#
# COMPACT_ATOMS: atom_id res chain seq x y z
N MET A 1 -10.84 -11.20 49.66
CA MET A 1 -9.61 -10.69 49.05
C MET A 1 -9.19 -11.68 47.97
N SER A 2 -9.66 -11.46 46.74
CA SER A 2 -9.36 -12.29 45.57
C SER A 2 -8.57 -11.44 44.60
N GLU A 3 -7.29 -11.78 44.42
CA GLU A 3 -6.38 -11.13 43.47
C GLU A 3 -6.86 -11.37 42.04
N ASN A 4 -7.11 -10.27 41.33
CA ASN A 4 -7.48 -10.27 39.93
C ASN A 4 -6.19 -10.17 39.10
N LYS A 5 -5.63 -11.32 38.69
CA LYS A 5 -4.54 -11.40 37.70
C LYS A 5 -5.15 -11.76 36.36
N ASN A 6 -5.37 -10.76 35.51
CA ASN A 6 -5.51 -10.90 34.07
C ASN A 6 -5.26 -9.53 33.43
N ALA A 7 -3.99 -9.22 33.16
CA ALA A 7 -3.62 -8.21 32.18
C ALA A 7 -3.33 -8.93 30.87
N PRO A 8 -3.91 -8.52 29.73
CA PRO A 8 -3.59 -9.12 28.44
C PRO A 8 -2.16 -8.74 28.04
N GLY A 9 -1.34 -9.75 27.72
CA GLY A 9 -0.01 -9.56 27.18
C GLY A 9 -0.09 -8.94 25.79
N SER A 10 0.36 -7.70 25.67
CA SER A 10 0.67 -7.09 24.38
C SER A 10 2.01 -7.65 23.92
N GLY A 11 1.98 -8.59 22.98
CA GLY A 11 3.16 -9.06 22.26
C GLY A 11 3.69 -7.94 21.36
N PHE A 12 4.45 -7.00 21.92
CA PHE A 12 5.16 -6.00 21.14
C PHE A 12 6.41 -6.64 20.52
N ASN A 13 6.32 -7.11 19.28
CA ASN A 13 7.52 -7.37 18.47
C ASN A 13 8.08 -6.03 17.96
N THR A 14 8.73 -5.30 18.86
CA THR A 14 9.55 -4.16 18.45
C THR A 14 10.89 -4.73 18.01
N VAL A 15 11.27 -4.52 16.74
CA VAL A 15 12.61 -4.86 16.26
C VAL A 15 13.59 -3.87 16.87
N TYR A 16 14.14 -4.22 18.03
CA TYR A 16 15.33 -3.57 18.57
C TYR A 16 16.54 -4.40 18.11
N GLY A 17 17.33 -3.85 17.18
CA GLY A 17 18.66 -4.40 16.91
C GLY A 17 19.51 -4.39 18.19
N PRO A 18 20.29 -5.44 18.49
CA PRO A 18 21.11 -5.49 19.70
C PRO A 18 22.23 -4.45 19.68
N PRO A 19 22.69 -3.94 20.84
CA PRO A 19 23.88 -3.11 20.93
C PRO A 19 25.13 -3.96 20.63
N LEU A 20 25.90 -3.56 19.62
CA LEU A 20 27.14 -4.22 19.23
C LEU A 20 28.26 -3.88 20.23
N THR A 21 28.75 -4.88 20.96
CA THR A 21 30.03 -4.83 21.65
C THR A 21 31.15 -5.14 20.66
N ALA A 22 32.07 -4.19 20.50
CA ALA A 22 33.28 -4.35 19.70
C ALA A 22 34.36 -5.13 20.47
N GLU A 23 35.00 -6.10 19.82
CA GLU A 23 36.44 -6.40 19.94
C GLU A 23 36.91 -7.26 18.74
N PRO A 24 38.22 -7.25 18.39
CA PRO A 24 38.69 -7.59 17.06
C PRO A 24 39.26 -9.02 16.95
N VAL A 25 39.03 -9.68 15.80
CA VAL A 25 39.82 -10.84 15.38
C VAL A 25 40.22 -10.67 13.92
N GLY A 26 41.52 -10.84 13.67
CA GLY A 26 42.19 -10.67 12.38
C GLY A 26 41.83 -11.73 11.31
N PRO A 27 42.51 -11.68 10.15
CA PRO A 27 41.91 -12.01 8.87
C PRO A 27 42.00 -13.51 8.54
N SER A 28 40.88 -14.07 8.09
CA SER A 28 40.84 -15.33 7.33
C SER A 28 40.55 -15.04 5.86
N ALA A 29 41.31 -15.70 4.99
CA ALA A 29 41.34 -15.49 3.55
C ALA A 29 39.98 -15.74 2.86
N PRO A 30 39.66 -15.03 1.77
CA PRO A 30 38.42 -15.26 1.02
C PRO A 30 38.49 -16.53 0.16
N PRO A 31 37.38 -17.30 0.07
CA PRO A 31 37.22 -18.36 -0.93
C PRO A 31 36.95 -17.77 -2.33
N PRO A 32 37.15 -18.55 -3.41
CA PRO A 32 37.20 -18.03 -4.77
C PRO A 32 35.84 -17.58 -5.29
N GLU A 33 35.83 -16.39 -5.92
CA GLU A 33 34.70 -15.82 -6.64
C GLU A 33 34.33 -16.71 -7.85
N SER A 34 33.12 -17.26 -7.84
CA SER A 34 32.46 -17.78 -9.04
C SER A 34 31.77 -16.62 -9.77
N GLY A 35 32.43 -16.15 -10.83
CA GLY A 35 31.96 -15.05 -11.66
C GLY A 35 30.65 -15.38 -12.37
N TYR A 36 29.58 -14.70 -11.99
CA TYR A 36 28.45 -14.43 -12.88
C TYR A 36 28.69 -13.07 -13.54
N ASN A 37 29.23 -13.13 -14.76
CA ASN A 37 29.26 -11.98 -15.67
C ASN A 37 27.83 -11.61 -16.06
N SER A 38 27.28 -10.56 -15.45
CA SER A 38 26.15 -9.82 -16.03
C SER A 38 26.68 -8.99 -17.19
N ALA A 39 26.57 -9.54 -18.39
CA ALA A 39 26.86 -8.82 -19.62
C ALA A 39 26.01 -7.53 -19.67
N ALA A 40 26.68 -6.39 -19.78
CA ALA A 40 26.07 -5.09 -20.00
C ALA A 40 25.30 -5.12 -21.33
N TYR A 41 23.97 -5.12 -21.26
CA TYR A 41 23.13 -4.74 -22.38
C TYR A 41 23.20 -3.22 -22.52
N ASN A 42 24.12 -2.78 -23.37
CA ASN A 42 24.18 -1.40 -23.84
C ASN A 42 23.15 -1.25 -24.97
N THR A 43 21.88 -1.12 -24.61
CA THR A 43 20.80 -0.83 -25.57
C THR A 43 20.86 0.66 -25.91
N GLN A 44 21.36 0.95 -27.10
CA GLN A 44 21.39 2.27 -27.69
C GLN A 44 19.94 2.69 -27.99
N TYR A 45 19.29 3.38 -27.04
CA TYR A 45 17.95 3.92 -27.21
C TYR A 45 17.95 4.98 -28.32
N GLY A 46 17.14 4.75 -29.36
CA GLY A 46 16.82 5.73 -30.37
C GLY A 46 16.13 6.95 -29.76
N ALA A 47 16.23 8.08 -30.47
CA ALA A 47 15.70 9.37 -30.07
C ALA A 47 14.27 9.26 -29.50
N ALA A 48 14.10 9.73 -28.25
CA ALA A 48 12.82 9.75 -27.56
C ALA A 48 11.78 10.50 -28.39
N ALA A 49 10.67 9.82 -28.70
CA ALA A 49 9.47 10.47 -29.19
C ALA A 49 9.07 11.58 -28.18
N ALA A 50 8.58 12.70 -28.69
CA ALA A 50 8.06 13.77 -27.84
C ALA A 50 7.07 13.18 -26.82
N PRO A 51 7.15 13.57 -25.53
CA PRO A 51 6.30 12.98 -24.50
C PRO A 51 4.84 13.13 -24.91
N ALA A 52 4.13 12.01 -24.99
CA ALA A 52 2.69 11.99 -25.19
C ALA A 52 2.04 12.91 -24.16
N ALA A 53 1.02 13.68 -24.59
CA ALA A 53 0.27 14.53 -23.68
C ALA A 53 -0.21 13.69 -22.48
N PRO A 54 -0.09 14.21 -21.25
CA PRO A 54 -0.40 13.42 -20.06
C PRO A 54 -1.89 12.99 -20.11
N PRO A 55 -2.23 11.71 -19.87
CA PRO A 55 -3.61 11.18 -19.84
C PRO A 55 -4.68 12.08 -19.18
N PRO A 56 -5.96 12.00 -19.55
CA PRO A 56 -6.99 12.95 -19.10
C PRO A 56 -7.26 13.02 -17.58
N SER A 57 -6.74 12.11 -16.76
CA SER A 57 -6.90 12.13 -15.29
C SER A 57 -6.14 13.25 -14.56
N TYR A 58 -5.12 13.89 -15.16
CA TYR A 58 -4.26 14.84 -14.43
C TYR A 58 -4.88 16.23 -14.22
N ASN A 59 -5.62 16.75 -15.20
CA ASN A 59 -6.07 18.15 -15.18
C ASN A 59 -7.29 18.39 -14.27
N SER A 60 -7.99 17.33 -13.86
CA SER A 60 -9.24 17.46 -13.10
C SER A 60 -9.02 17.66 -11.60
N VAL A 61 -7.86 17.28 -11.05
CA VAL A 61 -7.59 17.31 -9.60
C VAL A 61 -6.58 18.38 -9.19
N VAL A 62 -5.66 18.77 -10.09
CA VAL A 62 -4.68 19.85 -9.84
C VAL A 62 -4.88 20.95 -10.89
N SER A 63 -5.76 21.90 -10.60
CA SER A 63 -5.95 23.06 -11.48
C SER A 63 -4.83 24.08 -11.27
N PRO A 64 -4.08 24.52 -12.31
CA PRO A 64 -2.95 25.46 -12.18
C PRO A 64 -3.30 26.85 -11.63
N GLN A 65 -4.59 27.15 -11.49
CA GLN A 65 -5.11 28.46 -11.07
C GLN A 65 -5.72 28.46 -9.67
N GLN A 66 -5.73 27.33 -8.96
CA GLN A 66 -6.27 27.27 -7.60
C GLN A 66 -5.20 27.45 -6.52
N HIS A 67 -5.62 28.13 -5.47
CA HIS A 67 -4.96 28.39 -4.20
C HIS A 67 -4.16 27.19 -3.64
N ALA A 68 -3.28 27.48 -2.68
CA ALA A 68 -2.61 26.46 -1.86
C ALA A 68 -3.58 25.33 -1.49
N PHE A 69 -3.29 24.11 -1.95
CA PHE A 69 -4.06 22.91 -1.65
C PHE A 69 -3.33 22.08 -0.60
N SER A 70 -4.10 21.48 0.31
CA SER A 70 -3.56 20.67 1.41
C SER A 70 -3.02 19.32 0.92
N ILE A 71 -3.70 18.67 -0.02
CA ILE A 71 -3.33 17.36 -0.58
C ILE A 71 -4.03 17.13 -1.92
N SER A 72 -3.40 16.40 -2.83
CA SER A 72 -3.97 15.88 -4.08
C SER A 72 -3.19 14.63 -4.52
N TYR A 73 -3.50 14.06 -5.67
CA TYR A 73 -2.70 13.00 -6.27
C TYR A 73 -2.65 13.07 -7.80
N ALA A 74 -1.65 12.39 -8.36
CA ALA A 74 -1.52 12.12 -9.79
C ALA A 74 -1.26 10.62 -10.02
N ASP A 75 -1.99 10.02 -10.96
CA ASP A 75 -1.86 8.59 -11.29
C ASP A 75 -1.04 8.41 -12.58
N PHE A 76 -0.06 7.52 -12.57
CA PHE A 76 0.79 7.19 -13.71
C PHE A 76 0.54 5.73 -14.08
N LEU A 77 0.01 5.55 -15.28
CA LEU A 77 -0.38 4.24 -15.80
C LEU A 77 0.73 3.69 -16.70
N PRO A 78 1.02 2.38 -16.67
CA PRO A 78 1.89 1.77 -17.66
C PRO A 78 1.16 1.71 -19.01
N ASP A 79 1.83 2.09 -20.09
CA ASP A 79 1.28 1.96 -21.43
C ASP A 79 1.35 0.50 -21.89
N MET A 80 0.43 0.10 -22.78
CA MET A 80 0.48 -1.20 -23.43
C MET A 80 1.60 -1.20 -24.47
N THR A 81 2.54 -2.13 -24.35
CA THR A 81 3.69 -2.25 -25.26
C THR A 81 3.46 -3.30 -26.34
N GLU A 82 2.69 -4.34 -26.04
CA GLU A 82 2.28 -5.38 -26.97
C GLU A 82 0.81 -5.74 -26.73
N GLU A 83 0.01 -5.71 -27.78
CA GLU A 83 -1.35 -6.22 -27.73
C GLU A 83 -1.34 -7.74 -27.48
N GLY A 84 -2.19 -8.18 -26.56
CA GLY A 84 -2.41 -9.61 -26.32
C GLY A 84 -3.27 -10.22 -27.42
N GLY A 85 -3.01 -11.49 -27.75
CA GLY A 85 -3.84 -12.27 -28.67
C GLY A 85 -4.74 -13.27 -27.94
N VAL A 86 -5.29 -14.22 -28.72
CA VAL A 86 -6.05 -15.37 -28.19
C VAL A 86 -5.18 -16.23 -27.26
N PHE A 87 -3.87 -16.29 -27.53
CA PHE A 87 -2.91 -17.15 -26.82
C PHE A 87 -1.82 -16.37 -26.05
N SER A 88 -1.90 -15.04 -26.02
CA SER A 88 -0.91 -14.21 -25.31
C SER A 88 -1.60 -13.12 -24.50
N SER A 89 -1.06 -12.84 -23.32
CA SER A 89 -1.47 -11.68 -22.52
C SER A 89 -0.87 -10.40 -23.10
N ALA A 90 -1.62 -9.30 -23.04
CA ALA A 90 -1.09 -7.98 -23.33
C ALA A 90 0.08 -7.68 -22.39
N LYS A 91 1.13 -7.06 -22.93
CA LYS A 91 2.27 -6.59 -22.14
C LYS A 91 2.18 -5.10 -21.94
N TYR A 92 2.67 -4.66 -20.80
CA TYR A 92 2.66 -3.28 -20.38
C TYR A 92 4.07 -2.87 -20.00
N GLU A 93 4.33 -1.56 -20.02
CA GLU A 93 5.58 -0.98 -19.56
C GLU A 93 5.90 -1.42 -18.12
N ARG A 94 7.18 -1.60 -17.83
CA ARG A 94 7.66 -1.93 -16.49
C ARG A 94 7.50 -0.74 -15.52
N PHE A 95 7.56 -1.03 -14.23
CA PHE A 95 7.31 -0.03 -13.19
C PHE A 95 8.35 1.11 -13.17
N ASP A 96 9.60 0.85 -13.56
CA ASP A 96 10.64 1.89 -13.69
C ASP A 96 10.30 2.94 -14.75
N ILE A 97 9.62 2.54 -15.83
CA ILE A 97 9.10 3.45 -16.84
C ILE A 97 7.95 4.30 -16.29
N VAL A 98 7.07 3.69 -15.48
CA VAL A 98 5.99 4.41 -14.79
C VAL A 98 6.54 5.48 -13.83
N VAL A 99 7.59 5.16 -13.05
CA VAL A 99 8.28 6.12 -12.18
C VAL A 99 8.96 7.22 -13.01
N SER A 100 9.53 6.87 -14.17
CA SER A 100 10.14 7.86 -15.08
C SER A 100 9.11 8.86 -15.61
N LYS A 101 7.89 8.41 -15.93
CA LYS A 101 6.76 9.28 -16.30
C LYS A 101 6.36 10.21 -15.14
N ALA A 102 6.29 9.69 -13.92
CA ALA A 102 6.02 10.48 -12.74
C ALA A 102 7.05 11.60 -12.53
N ASN A 103 8.34 11.28 -12.67
CA ASN A 103 9.42 12.27 -12.60
C ASN A 103 9.36 13.32 -13.72
N ALA A 104 8.95 12.94 -14.93
CA ALA A 104 8.75 13.89 -16.01
C ALA A 104 7.62 14.88 -15.69
N TRP A 105 6.52 14.39 -15.11
CA TRP A 105 5.44 15.24 -14.64
C TRP A 105 5.87 16.14 -13.48
N LEU A 106 6.54 15.61 -12.45
CA LEU A 106 7.01 16.42 -11.31
C LEU A 106 7.91 17.57 -11.74
N ARG A 107 8.80 17.36 -12.72
CA ARG A 107 9.64 18.43 -13.30
C ARG A 107 8.82 19.57 -13.92
N SER A 108 7.62 19.29 -14.42
CA SER A 108 6.70 20.31 -14.94
C SER A 108 5.88 21.02 -13.85
N GLN A 109 5.94 20.54 -12.60
CA GLN A 109 5.15 21.02 -11.47
C GLN A 109 6.06 21.54 -10.33
N PRO A 110 6.83 22.62 -10.52
CA PRO A 110 7.80 23.08 -9.51
C PRO A 110 7.16 23.50 -8.18
N HIS A 111 5.85 23.77 -8.16
CA HIS A 111 5.08 24.21 -7.01
C HIS A 111 4.53 23.07 -6.15
N VAL A 112 4.68 21.80 -6.56
CA VAL A 112 4.21 20.64 -5.80
C VAL A 112 5.36 19.92 -5.11
N ARG A 113 5.06 19.35 -3.94
CA ARG A 113 5.95 18.48 -3.18
C ARG A 113 5.35 17.08 -3.08
N VAL A 114 6.16 16.05 -3.21
CA VAL A 114 5.71 14.67 -3.00
C VAL A 114 5.50 14.43 -1.50
N SER A 115 4.32 13.93 -1.15
CA SER A 115 3.98 13.52 0.22
C SER A 115 4.30 12.04 0.41
N CYS A 116 3.69 11.19 -0.41
CA CYS A 116 3.96 9.75 -0.46
C CYS A 116 3.66 9.20 -1.86
N CYS A 117 3.98 7.93 -2.07
CA CYS A 117 3.75 7.21 -3.33
C CYS A 117 3.02 5.91 -3.02
N GLU A 118 2.11 5.48 -3.86
CA GLU A 118 1.32 4.27 -3.69
C GLU A 118 1.29 3.48 -5.00
N THR A 119 1.41 2.16 -4.93
CA THR A 119 1.18 1.30 -6.08
C THR A 119 -0.28 0.85 -6.11
N LEU A 120 -1.03 1.31 -7.12
CA LEU A 120 -2.44 0.94 -7.30
C LEU A 120 -2.57 -0.35 -8.09
N GLU A 121 -3.22 -1.35 -7.51
CA GLU A 121 -3.66 -2.55 -8.22
C GLU A 121 -5.05 -2.35 -8.81
N THR A 122 -5.11 -2.34 -10.15
CA THR A 122 -6.34 -2.13 -10.91
C THR A 122 -6.66 -3.36 -11.72
N LYS A 123 -7.93 -3.81 -11.62
CA LYS A 123 -8.44 -4.88 -12.46
C LYS A 123 -8.68 -4.38 -13.89
N LEU A 124 -8.08 -5.06 -14.86
CA LEU A 124 -8.19 -4.72 -16.27
C LEU A 124 -9.54 -5.17 -16.84
N ARG A 125 -10.21 -4.27 -17.57
CA ARG A 125 -11.40 -4.61 -18.38
C ARG A 125 -11.09 -4.36 -19.84
N TYR A 126 -11.03 -5.43 -20.63
CA TYR A 126 -10.64 -5.37 -22.05
C TYR A 126 -9.28 -4.69 -22.29
N GLY A 127 -8.33 -4.89 -21.36
CA GLY A 127 -6.99 -4.29 -21.44
C GLY A 127 -6.89 -2.83 -20.99
N ASN A 128 -7.99 -2.20 -20.61
CA ASN A 128 -7.97 -0.82 -20.12
C ASN A 128 -7.70 -0.77 -18.61
N ILE A 129 -6.80 0.12 -18.22
CA ILE A 129 -6.51 0.51 -16.84
C ILE A 129 -7.37 1.73 -16.52
N ASP A 130 -8.17 1.65 -15.46
CA ASP A 130 -9.01 2.75 -14.99
C ASP A 130 -8.86 2.92 -13.48
N THR A 131 -7.97 3.84 -13.08
CA THR A 131 -7.74 4.18 -11.67
C THR A 131 -8.77 5.16 -11.11
N GLN A 132 -9.66 5.67 -11.96
CA GLN A 132 -10.75 6.57 -11.54
C GLN A 132 -11.99 5.80 -11.11
N LYS A 133 -12.12 4.55 -11.53
CA LYS A 133 -13.21 3.69 -11.13
C LYS A 133 -13.10 3.29 -9.65
N SER A 134 -14.15 3.58 -8.89
CA SER A 134 -14.18 3.26 -7.46
C SER A 134 -14.66 1.85 -7.15
N THR A 135 -15.10 1.08 -8.14
CA THR A 135 -15.55 -0.31 -7.91
C THR A 135 -15.03 -1.29 -8.94
N TYR A 136 -14.89 -2.53 -8.51
CA TYR A 136 -14.72 -3.64 -9.43
C TYR A 136 -15.49 -4.87 -8.97
N TYR A 137 -15.82 -5.70 -9.95
CA TYR A 137 -16.50 -6.97 -9.73
C TYR A 137 -15.50 -8.10 -9.88
N GLU A 138 -15.41 -8.95 -8.88
CA GLU A 138 -14.59 -10.15 -8.87
C GLU A 138 -15.46 -11.38 -9.08
N ARG A 139 -15.12 -12.16 -10.11
CA ARG A 139 -15.71 -13.47 -10.38
C ARG A 139 -14.71 -14.53 -9.97
N GLY A 140 -15.12 -15.42 -9.09
CA GLY A 140 -14.26 -16.44 -8.50
C GLY A 140 -13.59 -17.37 -9.51
N GLU A 141 -14.36 -17.89 -10.47
CA GLU A 141 -13.88 -18.94 -11.39
C GLU A 141 -13.20 -18.40 -12.66
N SER A 142 -13.30 -17.10 -12.96
CA SER A 142 -12.81 -16.58 -14.23
C SER A 142 -11.40 -16.03 -14.13
N ASN A 143 -10.60 -16.22 -15.19
CA ASN A 143 -9.29 -15.59 -15.33
C ASN A 143 -9.40 -14.06 -15.19
N GLN A 144 -8.64 -13.49 -14.26
CA GLN A 144 -8.64 -12.05 -14.01
C GLN A 144 -7.31 -11.45 -14.45
N ARG A 145 -7.38 -10.29 -15.09
CA ARG A 145 -6.20 -9.53 -15.51
C ARG A 145 -6.07 -8.33 -14.60
N TYR A 146 -4.85 -8.05 -14.16
CA TYR A 146 -4.54 -6.92 -13.30
C TYR A 146 -3.40 -6.11 -13.87
N ALA A 147 -3.38 -4.84 -13.51
CA ALA A 147 -2.26 -3.95 -13.75
C ALA A 147 -1.91 -3.16 -12.48
N ARG A 148 -0.67 -2.68 -12.43
CA ARG A 148 -0.13 -1.81 -11.38
C ARG A 148 0.25 -0.47 -11.96
N SER A 149 -0.33 0.55 -11.35
CA SER A 149 -0.05 1.96 -11.64
C SER A 149 0.62 2.60 -10.43
N LEU A 150 1.22 3.77 -10.61
CA LEU A 150 1.78 4.55 -9.52
C LEU A 150 0.88 5.76 -9.23
N ARG A 151 0.39 5.90 -8.00
CA ARG A 151 -0.23 7.13 -7.51
C ARG A 151 0.81 7.92 -6.72
N VAL A 152 1.05 9.17 -7.12
CA VAL A 152 1.90 10.11 -6.38
C VAL A 152 1.01 11.09 -5.65
N TRP A 153 1.03 11.03 -4.32
CA TRP A 153 0.32 11.97 -3.47
C TRP A 153 1.16 13.23 -3.32
N VAL A 154 0.56 14.39 -3.56
CA VAL A 154 1.27 15.68 -3.61
C VAL A 154 0.61 16.73 -2.73
N VAL A 155 1.42 17.65 -2.20
CA VAL A 155 0.98 18.84 -1.47
C VAL A 155 1.55 20.09 -2.11
N SER A 156 0.99 21.26 -1.81
CA SER A 156 1.61 22.52 -2.22
C SER A 156 2.93 22.73 -1.49
N LYS A 157 3.96 23.21 -2.20
CA LYS A 157 5.20 23.67 -1.56
C LYS A 157 4.95 24.95 -0.79
N ASP A 158 5.66 25.09 0.33
CA ASP A 158 5.75 26.36 1.04
C ASP A 158 6.44 27.42 0.16
N GLN A 159 6.09 28.69 0.35
CA GLN A 159 6.69 29.80 -0.42
C GLN A 159 8.21 29.90 -0.26
N ASN A 160 8.74 29.36 0.86
CA ASN A 160 10.17 29.35 1.18
C ASN A 160 10.87 28.03 0.81
N ALA A 161 10.15 27.05 0.24
CA ALA A 161 10.73 25.77 -0.16
C ALA A 161 11.63 25.93 -1.41
N SER A 162 12.49 24.94 -1.63
CA SER A 162 13.35 24.91 -2.82
C SER A 162 12.52 24.99 -4.11
N PRO A 163 12.90 25.85 -5.07
CA PRO A 163 12.22 25.92 -6.37
C PRO A 163 12.45 24.66 -7.21
N GLU A 164 13.48 23.87 -6.90
CA GLU A 164 13.80 22.65 -7.64
C GLU A 164 12.67 21.63 -7.56
N PRO A 165 12.19 21.08 -8.69
CA PRO A 165 11.16 20.06 -8.68
C PRO A 165 11.57 18.82 -7.89
N ASP A 166 10.63 18.26 -7.15
CA ASP A 166 10.84 16.96 -6.51
C ASP A 166 11.04 15.89 -7.57
N GLN A 167 11.88 14.91 -7.28
CA GLN A 167 12.03 13.71 -8.08
C GLN A 167 12.10 12.52 -7.15
N ILE A 168 11.52 11.41 -7.58
CA ILE A 168 11.40 10.18 -6.81
C ILE A 168 12.29 9.08 -7.41
N GLY A 169 12.99 8.38 -6.54
CA GLY A 169 13.60 7.09 -6.81
C GLY A 169 12.88 6.01 -6.03
N TYR A 170 13.14 4.75 -6.38
CA TYR A 170 12.63 3.62 -5.62
C TYR A 170 13.63 2.46 -5.59
N LYS A 171 13.46 1.57 -4.62
CA LYS A 171 14.16 0.28 -4.50
C LYS A 171 13.15 -0.79 -4.11
N ASN A 172 13.16 -1.91 -4.81
CA ASN A 172 12.42 -3.11 -4.41
C ASN A 172 13.32 -3.99 -3.54
N LEU A 173 12.84 -4.38 -2.37
CA LEU A 173 13.46 -5.32 -1.46
C LEU A 173 12.67 -6.61 -1.52
N ILE A 174 13.21 -7.57 -2.27
CA ILE A 174 12.66 -8.92 -2.31
C ILE A 174 13.27 -9.69 -1.12
N PRO A 175 12.45 -10.27 -0.23
CA PRO A 175 12.93 -11.18 0.81
C PRO A 175 13.81 -12.29 0.21
N LEU A 176 14.97 -12.56 0.80
CA LEU A 176 15.85 -13.64 0.33
C LEU A 176 15.23 -15.01 0.64
N CYS A 177 15.33 -15.95 -0.31
CA CYS A 177 14.92 -17.33 -0.05
C CYS A 177 15.96 -18.02 0.84
N THR A 178 15.58 -18.35 2.07
CA THR A 178 16.45 -18.98 3.08
C THR A 178 16.43 -20.51 2.99
N ASP A 179 15.37 -21.09 2.43
CA ASP A 179 15.22 -22.52 2.18
C ASP A 179 14.32 -22.72 0.96
N GLY A 180 14.79 -23.46 -0.06
CA GLY A 180 14.00 -23.72 -1.27
C GLY A 180 12.85 -24.71 -1.09
N GLY A 181 12.69 -25.33 0.08
CA GLY A 181 11.64 -26.30 0.38
C GLY A 181 11.86 -27.69 -0.24
N GLY A 182 12.90 -27.91 -1.03
CA GLY A 182 13.15 -29.19 -1.68
C GLY A 182 12.06 -29.61 -2.68
N ILE A 183 11.76 -30.91 -2.75
CA ILE A 183 10.77 -31.48 -3.69
C ILE A 183 9.33 -31.38 -3.13
N PHE A 184 9.17 -31.42 -1.81
CA PHE A 184 7.85 -31.52 -1.16
C PHE A 184 7.53 -30.38 -0.19
N GLY A 185 8.50 -29.52 0.13
CA GLY A 185 8.35 -28.41 1.04
C GLY A 185 8.05 -27.10 0.33
N LYS A 186 7.49 -26.16 1.09
CA LYS A 186 7.28 -24.79 0.65
C LYS A 186 8.60 -24.02 0.82
N PRO A 187 8.95 -23.11 -0.10
CA PRO A 187 10.09 -22.25 0.11
C PRO A 187 9.87 -21.39 1.36
N LYS A 188 10.96 -21.09 2.06
CA LYS A 188 11.01 -20.10 3.14
C LYS A 188 11.80 -18.91 2.67
N PHE A 189 11.42 -17.76 3.21
CA PHE A 189 12.00 -16.47 2.89
C PHE A 189 12.36 -15.75 4.19
N GLU A 190 13.23 -14.76 4.09
CA GLU A 190 13.40 -13.75 5.12
C GLU A 190 12.04 -13.24 5.58
N THR A 191 11.90 -13.04 6.87
CA THR A 191 10.81 -12.28 7.47
C THR A 191 10.86 -10.83 7.00
N PHE A 192 9.75 -10.11 7.23
CA PHE A 192 9.70 -8.68 6.95
C PHE A 192 10.78 -7.92 7.74
N GLY A 193 10.95 -8.20 9.04
CA GLY A 193 12.00 -7.61 9.88
C GLY A 193 13.41 -7.84 9.31
N GLU A 194 13.77 -9.08 8.98
CA GLU A 194 15.08 -9.40 8.37
C GLU A 194 15.30 -8.65 7.04
N THR A 195 14.25 -8.50 6.23
CA THR A 195 14.31 -7.74 4.97
C THR A 195 14.60 -6.25 5.22
N ILE A 196 14.00 -5.65 6.25
CA ILE A 196 14.23 -4.25 6.64
C ILE A 196 15.62 -4.07 7.26
N ASP A 197 16.08 -5.00 8.09
CA ASP A 197 17.41 -4.95 8.71
C ASP A 197 18.51 -4.98 7.65
N ARG A 198 18.41 -5.90 6.68
CA ARG A 198 19.32 -5.96 5.53
C ARG A 198 19.30 -4.68 4.70
N PHE A 199 18.13 -4.06 4.52
CA PHE A 199 18.04 -2.76 3.87
C PHE A 199 18.75 -1.67 4.67
N ASN A 200 18.57 -1.61 5.98
CA ASN A 200 19.24 -0.64 6.84
C ASN A 200 20.77 -0.78 6.82
N GLU A 201 21.29 -2.01 6.77
CA GLU A 201 22.72 -2.26 6.59
C GLU A 201 23.22 -1.71 5.25
N THR A 202 22.49 -1.98 4.16
CA THR A 202 22.80 -1.45 2.83
C THR A 202 22.73 0.08 2.81
N GLN A 203 21.70 0.66 3.44
CA GLN A 203 21.47 2.10 3.52
C GLN A 203 22.55 2.81 4.35
N ARG A 204 23.14 2.14 5.34
CA ARG A 204 24.28 2.67 6.09
C ARG A 204 25.53 2.83 5.20
N MET A 205 25.75 1.86 4.31
CA MET A 205 26.94 1.82 3.44
C MET A 205 26.76 2.63 2.17
N GLN A 206 25.55 2.61 1.59
CA GLN A 206 25.20 3.30 0.35
C GLN A 206 23.85 4.01 0.52
N PRO A 207 23.82 5.13 1.26
CA PRO A 207 22.58 5.85 1.53
C PRO A 207 21.96 6.38 0.25
N VAL A 208 20.68 6.10 0.06
CA VAL A 208 19.83 6.82 -0.89
C VAL A 208 19.43 8.19 -0.34
N GLY A 209 18.70 9.00 -1.12
CA GLY A 209 18.13 10.25 -0.63
C GLY A 209 17.05 10.04 0.44
N LYS A 210 16.34 11.11 0.80
CA LYS A 210 15.34 11.07 1.89
C LYS A 210 14.21 10.07 1.57
N ILE A 211 14.02 9.08 2.42
CA ILE A 211 12.94 8.09 2.34
C ILE A 211 11.61 8.84 2.54
N ILE A 212 10.71 8.71 1.57
CA ILE A 212 9.40 9.35 1.58
C ILE A 212 8.28 8.38 1.92
N ASN A 213 8.40 7.11 1.51
CA ASN A 213 7.39 6.09 1.76
C ASN A 213 8.01 4.68 1.69
N ILE A 214 7.40 3.72 2.38
CA ILE A 214 7.74 2.29 2.31
C ILE A 214 6.46 1.50 2.17
N GLU A 215 6.27 0.86 1.04
CA GLU A 215 5.08 0.07 0.73
C GLU A 215 5.37 -1.41 0.87
N THR A 216 4.52 -2.14 1.60
CA THR A 216 4.48 -3.61 1.54
C THR A 216 3.55 -4.01 0.41
N GLN A 217 4.06 -4.72 -0.58
CA GLN A 217 3.34 -5.12 -1.78
C GLN A 217 3.27 -6.64 -1.92
N GLU A 218 2.06 -7.16 -2.14
CA GLU A 218 1.86 -8.58 -2.42
C GLU A 218 2.23 -8.92 -3.86
N MET A 219 3.21 -9.81 -4.05
CA MET A 219 3.63 -10.32 -5.36
C MET A 219 3.12 -11.73 -5.56
N LYS A 220 2.32 -11.93 -6.61
CA LYS A 220 1.78 -13.24 -6.98
C LYS A 220 2.74 -13.94 -7.94
N PHE A 221 3.16 -15.16 -7.63
CA PHE A 221 3.99 -15.98 -8.52
C PHE A 221 3.59 -17.47 -8.47
N SER A 222 3.60 -18.15 -9.62
CA SER A 222 3.19 -19.55 -9.74
C SER A 222 4.29 -20.55 -9.38
N SER A 223 5.54 -20.23 -9.73
CA SER A 223 6.72 -21.03 -9.42
C SER A 223 7.91 -20.12 -9.15
N TYR A 224 8.54 -20.29 -7.98
CA TYR A 224 9.77 -19.56 -7.65
C TYR A 224 10.95 -19.95 -8.56
N LYS A 225 10.97 -21.20 -9.04
CA LYS A 225 12.13 -21.79 -9.72
C LYS A 225 12.27 -21.38 -11.18
N GLU A 226 11.16 -21.06 -11.85
CA GLU A 226 11.17 -20.92 -13.32
C GLU A 226 11.44 -19.49 -13.80
N ASN A 227 10.95 -18.46 -13.09
CA ASN A 227 10.99 -17.08 -13.58
C ASN A 227 11.39 -16.03 -12.53
N GLY A 228 11.69 -16.47 -11.29
CA GLY A 228 11.93 -15.54 -10.18
C GLY A 228 10.71 -14.65 -9.89
N ILE A 229 10.91 -13.66 -9.02
CA ILE A 229 9.91 -12.64 -8.70
C ILE A 229 10.37 -11.35 -9.35
N ASP A 230 9.55 -10.82 -10.25
CA ASP A 230 9.80 -9.54 -10.93
C ASP A 230 8.91 -8.45 -10.32
N PRO A 231 9.45 -7.65 -9.38
CA PRO A 231 8.66 -6.64 -8.68
C PRO A 231 8.28 -5.44 -9.56
N ASP A 232 8.94 -5.25 -10.72
CA ASP A 232 8.60 -4.17 -11.65
C ASP A 232 7.63 -4.63 -12.75
N LYS A 233 7.17 -5.89 -12.70
CA LYS A 233 6.11 -6.37 -13.57
C LYS A 233 4.81 -5.65 -13.21
N THR A 234 4.28 -4.91 -14.18
CA THR A 234 3.08 -4.08 -13.97
C THR A 234 1.81 -4.78 -14.39
N SER A 235 1.83 -5.92 -15.08
CA SER A 235 0.61 -6.64 -15.44
C SER A 235 0.75 -8.14 -15.21
N TRP A 236 -0.34 -8.80 -14.84
CA TRP A 236 -0.37 -10.26 -14.71
C TRP A 236 -1.77 -10.82 -14.89
N LEU A 237 -1.82 -12.13 -15.05
CA LEU A 237 -3.03 -12.92 -15.19
C LEU A 237 -3.14 -13.84 -13.97
N GLU A 238 -4.32 -13.87 -13.37
CA GLU A 238 -4.69 -14.75 -12.28
C GLU A 238 -5.67 -15.79 -12.76
N TYR A 239 -5.42 -17.03 -12.35
CA TYR A 239 -6.26 -18.18 -12.62
C TYR A 239 -6.93 -18.58 -11.31
N GLY A 240 -8.25 -18.37 -11.20
CA GLY A 240 -8.97 -18.54 -9.93
C GLY A 240 -8.94 -19.96 -9.36
N GLU A 241 -8.82 -20.98 -10.21
CA GLU A 241 -8.81 -22.39 -9.80
C GLU A 241 -7.46 -22.84 -9.21
N ASN A 242 -6.37 -22.15 -9.55
CA ASN A 242 -5.03 -22.60 -9.22
C ASN A 242 -4.56 -22.13 -7.85
N SER A 243 -3.73 -22.95 -7.21
CA SER A 243 -2.96 -22.51 -6.05
C SER A 243 -1.94 -21.45 -6.45
N GLN A 244 -1.86 -20.40 -5.66
CA GLN A 244 -1.06 -19.21 -5.97
C GLN A 244 -0.21 -18.81 -4.76
N TYR A 245 1.10 -18.66 -4.96
CA TYR A 245 1.97 -18.10 -3.92
C TYR A 245 1.94 -16.57 -3.96
N TYR A 246 2.02 -16.00 -2.76
CA TYR A 246 2.07 -14.56 -2.50
C TYR A 246 3.30 -14.28 -1.65
N LEU A 247 4.20 -13.43 -2.15
CA LEU A 247 5.35 -12.91 -1.41
C LEU A 247 5.17 -11.42 -1.15
N PHE A 248 5.33 -10.98 0.09
CA PHE A 248 5.40 -9.56 0.44
C PHE A 248 6.78 -9.00 0.05
N VAL A 249 6.82 -8.19 -1.00
CA VAL A 249 7.98 -7.39 -1.40
C VAL A 249 7.85 -6.00 -0.78
N VAL A 250 8.96 -5.43 -0.32
CA VAL A 250 8.98 -4.08 0.26
C VAL A 250 9.50 -3.10 -0.79
N ARG A 251 8.71 -2.08 -1.13
CA ARG A 251 9.11 -1.02 -2.06
C ARG A 251 9.41 0.26 -1.27
N VAL A 252 10.68 0.68 -1.29
CA VAL A 252 11.14 1.91 -0.64
C VAL A 252 11.15 3.03 -1.68
N PHE A 253 10.35 4.06 -1.48
CA PHE A 253 10.40 5.30 -2.27
C PHE A 253 11.23 6.34 -1.54
N TYR A 254 12.06 7.08 -2.27
CA TYR A 254 12.91 8.13 -1.73
C TYR A 254 12.97 9.33 -2.69
N GLN A 255 13.17 10.52 -2.14
CA GLN A 255 13.45 11.72 -2.90
C GLN A 255 14.88 11.67 -3.46
N LEU A 256 15.07 11.87 -4.76
CA LEU A 256 16.39 12.01 -5.35
C LEU A 256 17.06 13.30 -4.86
N GLY A 257 18.33 13.20 -4.48
CA GLY A 257 19.07 14.34 -3.94
C GLY A 257 20.26 13.90 -3.11
N GLN A 258 20.62 14.72 -2.12
CA GLN A 258 21.69 14.38 -1.19
C GLN A 258 21.34 13.11 -0.39
N PRO A 259 22.30 12.20 -0.17
CA PRO A 259 22.06 11.01 0.63
C PRO A 259 21.56 11.35 2.04
N ALA A 260 20.49 10.67 2.46
CA ALA A 260 19.95 10.75 3.80
C ALA A 260 20.46 9.56 4.61
N HIS A 261 21.22 9.85 5.67
CA HIS A 261 21.74 8.85 6.60
C HIS A 261 20.68 8.47 7.65
N GLU A 262 19.58 7.89 7.18
CA GLU A 262 18.49 7.41 8.01
C GLU A 262 18.29 5.90 7.88
N GLN A 263 17.77 5.30 8.94
CA GLN A 263 17.33 3.92 9.01
C GLN A 263 15.82 3.88 9.20
N VAL A 264 15.23 2.77 8.79
CA VAL A 264 13.80 2.49 8.86
C VAL A 264 13.52 1.60 10.06
N CYS A 265 12.46 1.91 10.80
CA CYS A 265 11.88 1.02 11.78
C CYS A 265 10.39 0.85 11.50
N CYS A 266 9.87 -0.35 11.71
CA CYS A 266 8.48 -0.68 11.45
C CYS A 266 7.85 -1.32 12.68
N ALA A 267 6.56 -1.07 12.88
CA ALA A 267 5.74 -1.74 13.88
C ALA A 267 4.40 -2.15 13.27
N ASP A 268 3.95 -3.35 13.60
CA ASP A 268 2.67 -3.89 13.16
C ASP A 268 1.68 -3.93 14.31
N PHE A 269 0.44 -3.56 14.01
CA PHE A 269 -0.69 -3.60 14.92
C PHE A 269 -1.79 -4.40 14.25
N TYR A 270 -2.42 -5.30 14.98
CA TYR A 270 -3.48 -6.15 14.45
C TYR A 270 -4.63 -6.22 15.45
N PRO A 271 -5.87 -6.41 14.98
CA PRO A 271 -7.03 -6.44 15.85
C PRO A 271 -7.02 -7.71 16.69
N GLN A 272 -7.41 -7.58 17.96
CA GLN A 272 -7.60 -8.74 18.82
C GLN A 272 -8.96 -9.42 18.53
N GLN A 273 -9.04 -10.73 18.79
CA GLN A 273 -10.30 -11.46 18.69
C GLN A 273 -11.19 -11.13 19.91
N THR A 274 -12.44 -10.73 19.68
CA THR A 274 -13.35 -10.26 20.74
C THR A 274 -14.28 -11.34 21.28
N ASN A 275 -14.46 -12.46 20.56
CA ASN A 275 -15.30 -13.59 20.99
C ASN A 275 -14.48 -14.89 21.07
N THR A 276 -14.18 -15.35 22.28
CA THR A 276 -13.42 -16.59 22.52
C THR A 276 -14.28 -17.80 22.88
N GLU A 277 -15.59 -17.61 23.14
CA GLU A 277 -16.36 -18.59 23.94
C GLU A 277 -17.37 -19.46 23.17
N GLU A 278 -17.58 -19.24 21.87
CA GLU A 278 -18.59 -19.98 21.10
C GLU A 278 -17.94 -20.93 20.08
N LEU A 279 -18.04 -22.24 20.32
CA LEU A 279 -17.39 -23.32 19.55
C LEU A 279 -17.78 -23.37 18.04
N PHE A 280 -18.77 -22.58 17.61
CA PHE A 280 -19.30 -22.60 16.23
C PHE A 280 -19.55 -21.21 15.63
N SER A 281 -19.23 -20.12 16.34
CA SER A 281 -19.44 -18.79 15.78
C SER A 281 -18.27 -18.34 14.93
N GLN A 282 -18.55 -17.43 13.99
CA GLN A 282 -17.48 -16.79 13.25
C GLN A 282 -16.69 -15.89 14.21
N PRO A 283 -15.35 -15.90 14.14
CA PRO A 283 -14.54 -15.02 14.95
C PRO A 283 -14.85 -13.57 14.58
N ARG A 284 -14.94 -12.75 15.61
CA ARG A 284 -15.10 -11.32 15.57
C ARG A 284 -13.80 -10.70 16.02
N PHE A 285 -13.41 -9.65 15.33
CA PHE A 285 -12.17 -8.93 15.60
C PHE A 285 -12.51 -7.50 15.96
N GLU A 286 -11.62 -6.86 16.71
CA GLU A 286 -11.69 -5.44 16.97
C GLU A 286 -11.79 -4.63 15.65
N PRO A 287 -12.52 -3.50 15.67
CA PRO A 287 -12.58 -2.62 14.51
C PRO A 287 -11.23 -1.98 14.21
N PHE A 288 -11.06 -1.47 13.00
CA PHE A 288 -9.81 -0.85 12.55
C PHE A 288 -9.40 0.36 13.41
N SER A 289 -10.35 1.13 13.91
CA SER A 289 -10.13 2.21 14.88
C SER A 289 -9.38 1.77 16.13
N SER A 290 -9.64 0.56 16.65
CA SER A 290 -8.88 0.01 17.77
C SER A 290 -7.43 -0.26 17.41
N VAL A 291 -7.17 -0.78 16.20
CA VAL A 291 -5.82 -1.03 15.68
C VAL A 291 -5.06 0.28 15.49
N ALA A 292 -5.73 1.30 14.94
CA ALA A 292 -5.16 2.65 14.79
C ALA A 292 -4.86 3.30 16.15
N GLN A 293 -5.69 3.07 17.17
CA GLN A 293 -5.42 3.55 18.52
C GLN A 293 -4.18 2.89 19.14
N GLN A 294 -3.97 1.58 18.91
CA GLN A 294 -2.74 0.91 19.34
C GLN A 294 -1.50 1.52 18.68
N ALA A 295 -1.57 1.77 17.36
CA ALA A 295 -0.52 2.45 16.62
C ALA A 295 -0.22 3.87 17.14
N ARG A 296 -1.27 4.65 17.42
CA ARG A 296 -1.16 5.98 18.04
C ARG A 296 -0.44 5.93 19.39
N ASN A 297 -0.80 4.97 20.25
CA ASN A 297 -0.17 4.81 21.56
C ASN A 297 1.31 4.44 21.44
N TRP A 298 1.67 3.57 20.48
CA TRP A 298 3.06 3.22 20.21
C TRP A 298 3.87 4.41 19.69
N LEU A 299 3.31 5.19 18.75
CA LEU A 299 3.95 6.39 18.21
C LEU A 299 4.19 7.46 19.29
N ALA A 300 3.28 7.62 20.24
CA ALA A 300 3.45 8.56 21.36
C ALA A 300 4.65 8.23 22.26
N GLY A 301 5.11 6.96 22.26
CA GLY A 301 6.31 6.53 22.97
C GLY A 301 7.62 6.68 22.17
N GLN A 302 7.54 7.09 20.90
CA GLN A 302 8.72 7.23 20.05
C GLN A 302 9.35 8.63 20.17
N TYR A 303 10.67 8.70 20.01
CA TYR A 303 11.42 9.94 20.04
C TYR A 303 12.35 10.03 18.85
N SER A 304 12.46 11.23 18.30
CA SER A 304 13.41 11.58 17.26
C SER A 304 13.25 10.69 16.03
N VAL A 305 12.00 10.35 15.72
CA VAL A 305 11.60 9.61 14.53
C VAL A 305 10.71 10.49 13.64
N SER A 306 10.79 10.27 12.34
CA SER A 306 9.86 10.84 11.35
C SER A 306 8.91 9.74 10.90
N LEU A 307 7.60 9.97 11.00
CA LEU A 307 6.62 9.05 10.44
C LEU A 307 6.67 9.14 8.90
N ILE A 308 7.02 8.03 8.24
CA ILE A 308 7.19 7.97 6.78
C ILE A 308 6.10 7.16 6.09
N ASN A 309 5.47 6.20 6.77
CA ASN A 309 4.33 5.48 6.22
C ASN A 309 3.38 4.96 7.29
N VAL A 310 2.11 4.91 6.93
CA VAL A 310 1.06 4.14 7.61
C VAL A 310 0.27 3.42 6.54
N GLN A 311 0.25 2.08 6.60
CA GLN A 311 -0.37 1.23 5.58
C GLN A 311 -1.22 0.13 6.20
N SER A 312 -2.38 -0.12 5.60
CA SER A 312 -3.23 -1.25 5.92
C SER A 312 -2.87 -2.46 5.06
N ILE A 313 -2.65 -3.62 5.67
CA ILE A 313 -2.24 -4.84 4.95
C ILE A 313 -3.19 -5.98 5.29
N ASN A 314 -3.68 -6.69 4.27
CA ASN A 314 -4.54 -7.86 4.46
C ASN A 314 -3.68 -9.12 4.62
N TYR A 315 -3.43 -9.54 5.85
CA TYR A 315 -2.67 -10.76 6.14
C TYR A 315 -3.55 -12.01 6.11
N LYS A 316 -3.16 -12.99 5.31
CA LYS A 316 -3.80 -14.32 5.34
C LYS A 316 -3.59 -15.01 6.69
N ILE A 317 -4.66 -15.52 7.30
CA ILE A 317 -4.59 -16.31 8.53
C ILE A 317 -4.86 -17.80 8.24
N GLN A 318 -4.05 -18.67 8.84
CA GLN A 318 -4.13 -20.13 8.65
C GLN A 318 -5.07 -20.79 9.68
N SER A 319 -5.00 -20.34 10.93
CA SER A 319 -5.86 -20.79 12.04
C SER A 319 -6.29 -19.59 12.87
N TRP A 320 -7.45 -19.69 13.51
CA TRP A 320 -7.96 -18.70 14.47
C TRP A 320 -7.29 -18.81 15.84
N THR A 321 -6.77 -20.00 16.15
CA THR A 321 -6.18 -20.31 17.46
C THR A 321 -4.67 -20.05 17.50
N GLY A 322 -4.07 -19.71 16.36
CA GLY A 322 -2.65 -19.43 16.25
C GLY A 322 -2.34 -17.95 16.40
N GLU A 323 -1.14 -17.65 16.86
CA GLU A 323 -0.60 -16.30 16.82
C GLU A 323 -0.53 -15.81 15.36
N ILE A 324 -0.90 -14.54 15.16
CA ILE A 324 -0.85 -13.91 13.84
C ILE A 324 0.59 -13.49 13.59
N ASP A 325 1.29 -14.25 12.76
CA ASP A 325 2.64 -13.90 12.31
C ASP A 325 2.57 -12.79 11.24
N THR A 326 2.71 -11.53 11.67
CA THR A 326 2.79 -10.37 10.78
C THR A 326 4.16 -10.22 10.13
N GLN A 327 5.17 -10.97 10.58
CA GLN A 327 6.52 -10.95 10.01
C GLN A 327 6.67 -11.92 8.84
N ARG A 328 5.73 -12.84 8.66
CA ARG A 328 5.70 -13.77 7.53
C ARG A 328 5.68 -13.03 6.20
N SER A 329 6.64 -13.34 5.33
CA SER A 329 6.74 -12.78 3.97
C SER A 329 6.02 -13.61 2.91
N LEU A 330 5.78 -14.91 3.13
CA LEU A 330 5.18 -15.82 2.14
C LEU A 330 3.86 -16.42 2.64
N PHE A 331 2.85 -16.50 1.78
CA PHE A 331 1.71 -17.39 1.96
C PHE A 331 1.23 -18.04 0.66
N LEU A 332 0.42 -19.09 0.80
CA LEU A 332 -0.15 -19.85 -0.31
C LEU A 332 -1.67 -19.75 -0.24
N GLU A 333 -2.32 -19.47 -1.37
CA GLU A 333 -3.75 -19.61 -1.55
C GLU A 333 -4.09 -20.85 -2.34
N HIS A 334 -5.25 -21.43 -2.02
CA HIS A 334 -5.81 -22.57 -2.71
C HIS A 334 -7.09 -22.08 -3.36
N GLY A 335 -7.19 -22.17 -4.70
CA GLY A 335 -8.22 -21.51 -5.49
C GLY A 335 -9.64 -21.76 -5.00
N GLU A 336 -10.00 -23.03 -4.80
CA GLU A 336 -11.36 -23.42 -4.36
C GLU A 336 -11.60 -23.23 -2.85
N SER A 337 -10.56 -22.95 -2.07
CA SER A 337 -10.69 -22.91 -0.62
C SER A 337 -11.19 -21.55 -0.13
N THR A 338 -11.85 -21.57 1.04
CA THR A 338 -12.05 -20.34 1.78
C THR A 338 -10.72 -19.80 2.26
N THR A 339 -10.34 -18.60 1.80
CA THR A 339 -9.23 -17.82 2.38
C THR A 339 -9.78 -16.76 3.34
N LYS A 340 -9.03 -16.51 4.40
CA LYS A 340 -9.39 -15.62 5.50
C LYS A 340 -8.26 -14.61 5.65
N PHE A 341 -8.63 -13.35 5.79
CA PHE A 341 -7.68 -12.25 5.95
C PHE A 341 -8.02 -11.47 7.20
N ILE A 342 -6.96 -10.99 7.84
CA ILE A 342 -7.03 -9.98 8.87
C ILE A 342 -6.31 -8.73 8.37
N ARG A 343 -6.92 -7.56 8.57
CA ARG A 343 -6.33 -6.28 8.22
C ARG A 343 -5.51 -5.79 9.40
N ILE A 344 -4.20 -5.73 9.19
CA ILE A 344 -3.27 -5.13 10.14
C ILE A 344 -2.98 -3.68 9.72
N LEU A 345 -2.39 -2.92 10.63
CA LEU A 345 -1.83 -1.61 10.36
C LEU A 345 -0.31 -1.68 10.57
N ARG A 346 0.46 -1.38 9.54
CA ARG A 346 1.91 -1.24 9.60
C ARG A 346 2.27 0.23 9.64
N VAL A 347 3.05 0.62 10.64
CA VAL A 347 3.59 1.97 10.80
C VAL A 347 5.09 1.92 10.57
N CYS A 348 5.59 2.73 9.64
CA CYS A 348 7.02 2.85 9.35
C CYS A 348 7.49 4.25 9.75
N VAL A 349 8.59 4.31 10.48
CA VAL A 349 9.26 5.55 10.87
C VAL A 349 10.72 5.54 10.38
N SER A 350 11.27 6.71 10.06
CA SER A 350 12.70 6.88 9.85
C SER A 350 13.37 7.54 11.04
N LYS A 351 14.64 7.22 11.28
CA LYS A 351 15.48 7.89 12.29
C LYS A 351 16.93 8.01 11.78
N PRO A 352 17.68 9.06 12.13
CA PRO A 352 19.09 9.16 11.78
C PRO A 352 19.91 7.97 12.30
N PHE A 353 20.99 7.58 11.60
CA PHE A 353 21.93 6.57 12.11
C PHE A 353 22.73 7.08 13.32
N ASN A 354 23.19 8.33 13.26
CA ASN A 354 24.05 8.95 14.26
C ASN A 354 23.23 9.93 15.11
N GLN A 355 22.49 9.40 16.09
CA GLN A 355 21.66 10.24 16.96
C GLN A 355 22.47 10.71 18.17
N GLU A 356 23.10 11.87 18.07
CA GLU A 356 23.56 12.61 19.25
C GLU A 356 22.34 13.26 19.92
N ALA A 357 21.78 12.56 20.91
CA ALA A 357 21.05 13.04 22.10
C ALA A 357 20.13 14.29 22.01
N GLY A 358 19.48 14.57 20.88
CA GLY A 358 18.32 15.47 20.82
C GLY A 358 17.03 14.66 20.90
N LEU A 359 16.31 14.71 22.02
CA LEU A 359 14.97 14.11 22.17
C LEU A 359 13.92 15.07 21.58
N VAL A 360 13.62 14.94 20.29
CA VAL A 360 12.45 15.63 19.70
C VAL A 360 11.27 14.65 19.80
N PRO A 361 10.20 14.96 20.55
CA PRO A 361 9.05 14.08 20.63
C PRO A 361 8.48 13.78 19.25
N ALA A 362 8.11 12.52 18.99
CA ALA A 362 7.39 12.17 17.77
C ALA A 362 6.00 12.86 17.74
N PRO A 363 5.37 12.97 16.55
CA PRO A 363 4.01 13.48 16.46
C PRO A 363 3.04 12.66 17.32
N GLN A 364 2.36 13.31 18.27
CA GLN A 364 1.75 12.60 19.40
C GLN A 364 0.34 12.05 19.14
N LEU A 365 -0.34 12.45 18.05
CA LEU A 365 -1.75 12.11 17.83
C LEU A 365 -2.01 11.66 16.38
N LEU A 366 -1.56 10.44 16.04
CA LEU A 366 -1.94 9.81 14.77
C LEU A 366 -3.46 9.58 14.75
N ASN A 367 -4.13 10.13 13.75
CA ASN A 367 -5.54 9.89 13.45
C ASN A 367 -5.71 9.57 11.96
N TYR A 368 -6.90 9.12 11.57
CA TYR A 368 -7.24 8.85 10.19
C TYR A 368 -8.67 9.25 9.87
N LYS A 369 -8.94 9.47 8.58
CA LYS A 369 -10.27 9.68 8.03
C LYS A 369 -10.44 8.81 6.79
N VAL A 370 -11.63 8.24 6.65
CA VAL A 370 -12.00 7.38 5.52
C VAL A 370 -13.01 8.12 4.66
N PHE A 371 -12.74 8.22 3.36
CA PHE A 371 -13.61 8.83 2.37
C PHE A 371 -14.13 7.76 1.42
N TYR A 372 -15.37 7.33 1.67
CA TYR A 372 -16.07 6.39 0.80
C TYR A 372 -16.59 7.12 -0.44
N PRO A 373 -16.45 6.57 -1.65
CA PRO A 373 -17.16 7.07 -2.82
C PRO A 373 -18.67 6.97 -2.59
N ALA A 374 -19.43 7.99 -3.01
CA ALA A 374 -20.89 7.96 -2.90
C ALA A 374 -21.51 7.07 -3.99
N LEU A 375 -22.58 6.37 -3.64
CA LEU A 375 -23.38 5.62 -4.60
C LEU A 375 -24.27 6.60 -5.38
N LEU A 376 -24.09 6.69 -6.68
CA LEU A 376 -24.86 7.58 -7.57
C LEU A 376 -26.16 6.92 -8.04
N ARG A 377 -26.09 5.62 -8.36
CA ARG A 377 -27.22 4.84 -8.87
C ARG A 377 -27.15 3.40 -8.41
N MET A 378 -28.26 2.90 -7.87
CA MET A 378 -28.40 1.48 -7.57
C MET A 378 -28.63 0.68 -8.86
N SER A 379 -27.86 -0.39 -9.06
CA SER A 379 -28.12 -1.37 -10.10
C SER A 379 -28.89 -2.54 -9.51
N THR A 380 -29.96 -2.97 -10.18
CA THR A 380 -30.73 -4.17 -9.79
C THR A 380 -29.90 -5.45 -9.88
N PHE A 381 -28.89 -5.49 -10.76
CA PHE A 381 -28.12 -6.71 -11.07
C PHE A 381 -26.60 -6.49 -11.12
N GLY A 382 -26.05 -5.55 -10.35
CA GLY A 382 -24.61 -5.27 -10.43
C GLY A 382 -24.05 -4.36 -9.35
N SER A 383 -22.84 -3.85 -9.62
CA SER A 383 -22.05 -3.08 -8.65
C SER A 383 -22.62 -1.71 -8.28
N GLY A 384 -23.68 -1.23 -8.94
CA GLY A 384 -24.09 0.18 -8.86
C GLY A 384 -23.10 1.13 -9.53
N ASP A 385 -23.53 2.36 -9.77
CA ASP A 385 -22.68 3.45 -10.25
C ASP A 385 -22.21 4.26 -9.04
N TRP A 386 -20.90 4.45 -8.92
CA TRP A 386 -20.28 5.14 -7.79
C TRP A 386 -19.54 6.38 -8.27
N GLU A 387 -19.36 7.34 -7.38
CA GLU A 387 -18.43 8.46 -7.57
C GLU A 387 -17.07 7.94 -8.05
N THR A 388 -16.39 8.74 -8.87
CA THR A 388 -15.00 8.45 -9.24
C THR A 388 -14.07 8.66 -8.05
N GLN A 389 -12.85 8.13 -8.15
CA GLN A 389 -11.79 8.40 -7.17
C GLN A 389 -11.44 9.90 -7.13
N ALA A 390 -11.50 10.61 -8.27
CA ALA A 390 -11.31 12.06 -8.30
C ALA A 390 -12.42 12.82 -7.54
N ASP A 391 -13.69 12.44 -7.71
CA ASP A 391 -14.79 13.10 -6.99
C ASP A 391 -14.74 12.84 -5.48
N THR A 392 -14.38 11.61 -5.10
CA THR A 392 -14.11 11.26 -3.70
C THR A 392 -12.96 12.09 -3.14
N MET A 393 -11.90 12.31 -3.93
CA MET A 393 -10.77 13.14 -3.54
C MET A 393 -11.16 14.60 -3.35
N LYS A 394 -12.03 15.17 -4.21
CA LYS A 394 -12.51 16.56 -4.02
C LYS A 394 -13.17 16.75 -2.65
N ARG A 395 -13.94 15.77 -2.17
CA ARG A 395 -14.52 15.80 -0.82
C ARG A 395 -13.45 15.69 0.26
N ALA A 396 -12.44 14.84 0.06
CA ALA A 396 -11.29 14.77 0.97
C ALA A 396 -10.52 16.10 1.06
N MET A 397 -10.23 16.72 -0.08
CA MET A 397 -9.57 18.03 -0.17
C MET A 397 -10.33 19.11 0.58
N ALA A 398 -11.65 19.19 0.39
CA ALA A 398 -12.49 20.14 1.10
C ALA A 398 -12.47 19.94 2.62
N TRP A 399 -12.52 18.68 3.08
CA TRP A 399 -12.41 18.35 4.50
C TRP A 399 -11.05 18.77 5.10
N PHE A 400 -9.95 18.50 4.42
CA PHE A 400 -8.61 18.93 4.88
C PHE A 400 -8.45 20.45 4.86
N ALA A 401 -9.03 21.14 3.86
CA ALA A 401 -9.01 22.60 3.81
C ALA A 401 -9.77 23.25 4.97
N LEU A 402 -10.92 22.69 5.36
CA LEU A 402 -11.74 23.20 6.47
C LEU A 402 -11.15 22.89 7.85
N THR A 403 -10.53 21.71 8.00
CA THR A 403 -9.94 21.28 9.28
C THR A 403 -8.54 21.84 9.51
N GLY A 404 -7.86 22.30 8.45
CA GLY A 404 -6.45 22.70 8.50
C GLY A 404 -5.48 21.54 8.76
N MET A 405 -5.96 20.30 8.73
CA MET A 405 -5.11 19.12 8.90
C MET A 405 -4.23 18.92 7.68
N THR A 406 -3.06 18.32 7.87
CA THR A 406 -2.17 17.92 6.76
C THR A 406 -1.99 16.41 6.80
N PRO A 407 -2.32 15.68 5.72
CA PRO A 407 -2.11 14.25 5.68
C PRO A 407 -0.62 13.92 5.61
N ILE A 408 -0.22 12.90 6.37
CA ILE A 408 1.14 12.38 6.45
C ILE A 408 1.31 11.07 5.68
N SER A 409 0.23 10.30 5.55
CA SER A 409 0.16 9.09 4.73
C SER A 409 -1.23 9.00 4.11
N CYS A 410 -1.29 8.47 2.89
CA CYS A 410 -2.52 8.28 2.13
C CYS A 410 -2.46 6.91 1.47
N GLU A 411 -3.58 6.20 1.49
CA GLU A 411 -3.73 4.92 0.80
C GLU A 411 -5.13 4.75 0.22
N THR A 412 -5.22 3.91 -0.80
CA THR A 412 -6.43 3.47 -1.48
C THR A 412 -6.69 2.03 -1.07
N ILE A 413 -7.57 1.82 -0.09
CA ILE A 413 -7.89 0.48 0.40
C ILE A 413 -9.04 -0.15 -0.38
N GLN A 414 -8.99 -1.47 -0.49
CA GLN A 414 -10.08 -2.27 -1.04
C GLN A 414 -10.97 -2.78 0.10
N ILE A 415 -12.27 -2.52 0.01
CA ILE A 415 -13.25 -3.06 0.95
C ILE A 415 -14.36 -3.78 0.19
N LYS A 416 -14.83 -4.87 0.78
CA LYS A 416 -15.92 -5.66 0.22
C LYS A 416 -17.24 -4.92 0.44
N SER A 417 -18.00 -4.70 -0.65
CA SER A 417 -19.27 -3.97 -0.62
C SER A 417 -20.51 -4.86 -0.52
N CYS A 418 -20.38 -6.17 -0.75
CA CYS A 418 -21.53 -7.08 -0.79
C CYS A 418 -21.89 -7.64 0.59
N GLY A 419 -23.18 -7.67 0.90
CA GLY A 419 -23.75 -8.21 2.14
C GLY A 419 -24.82 -7.29 2.73
N SER A 420 -25.48 -7.72 3.80
CA SER A 420 -26.45 -6.89 4.54
C SER A 420 -25.80 -5.70 5.27
N GLU A 421 -24.49 -5.77 5.50
CA GLU A 421 -23.74 -4.76 6.27
C GLU A 421 -23.19 -3.61 5.41
N GLY A 422 -23.24 -3.75 4.07
CA GLY A 422 -22.66 -2.76 3.15
C GLY A 422 -21.13 -2.66 3.24
N PRO A 423 -20.53 -1.68 2.54
CA PRO A 423 -19.10 -1.43 2.60
C PRO A 423 -18.70 -0.87 3.98
N ASN A 424 -17.77 -1.56 4.66
CA ASN A 424 -17.27 -1.15 5.97
C ASN A 424 -15.75 -1.23 6.06
N ALA A 425 -15.08 -0.08 6.12
CA ALA A 425 -13.62 0.01 6.26
C ALA A 425 -13.13 -0.27 7.69
N GLU A 426 -14.01 -0.24 8.69
CA GLU A 426 -13.70 -0.63 10.07
C GLU A 426 -13.61 -2.14 10.24
N ASN A 427 -14.15 -2.92 9.30
CA ASN A 427 -14.04 -4.36 9.36
C ASN A 427 -12.59 -4.78 9.05
N CYS A 428 -11.93 -5.37 10.06
CA CYS A 428 -10.60 -5.91 9.91
C CYS A 428 -10.57 -7.37 9.49
N TYR A 429 -11.72 -8.04 9.36
CA TYR A 429 -11.76 -9.45 9.02
C TYR A 429 -12.54 -9.69 7.74
N THR A 430 -11.88 -10.30 6.74
CA THR A 430 -12.52 -10.60 5.46
C THR A 430 -12.40 -12.08 5.14
N ARG A 431 -13.52 -12.67 4.71
CA ARG A 431 -13.60 -14.04 4.22
C ARG A 431 -13.85 -14.05 2.71
N HIS A 432 -12.99 -14.75 1.99
CA HIS A 432 -13.05 -14.97 0.55
C HIS A 432 -13.33 -16.45 0.33
N ARG A 433 -14.35 -16.77 -0.46
CA ARG A 433 -14.63 -18.11 -0.97
C ARG A 433 -14.33 -18.07 -2.46
N GLY A 434 -13.55 -19.03 -2.94
CA GLY A 434 -13.09 -19.07 -4.33
C GLY A 434 -14.19 -19.13 -5.38
N ASP A 435 -15.36 -19.65 -5.01
CA ASP A 435 -16.54 -19.81 -5.88
C ASP A 435 -17.44 -18.56 -5.94
N SER A 436 -17.19 -17.58 -5.09
CA SER A 436 -18.15 -16.52 -4.82
C SER A 436 -17.81 -15.25 -5.59
N ASN A 437 -18.86 -14.53 -5.99
CA ASN A 437 -18.70 -13.24 -6.64
C ASN A 437 -18.69 -12.11 -5.62
N TYR A 438 -17.76 -11.17 -5.77
CA TYR A 438 -17.61 -10.04 -4.86
C TYR A 438 -17.63 -8.70 -5.59
N ILE A 439 -18.25 -7.70 -4.96
CA ILE A 439 -18.11 -6.31 -5.37
C ILE A 439 -17.14 -5.68 -4.38
N TRP A 440 -16.09 -5.09 -4.93
CA TRP A 440 -15.07 -4.39 -4.20
C TRP A 440 -15.18 -2.90 -4.45
N LEU A 441 -14.95 -2.12 -3.40
CA LEU A 441 -14.95 -0.67 -3.39
C LEU A 441 -13.54 -0.18 -3.04
N TYR A 442 -13.00 0.70 -3.86
CA TYR A 442 -11.79 1.46 -3.57
C TYR A 442 -12.17 2.68 -2.73
N VAL A 443 -11.56 2.80 -1.57
CA VAL A 443 -11.85 3.84 -0.57
C VAL A 443 -10.55 4.54 -0.19
N LEU A 444 -10.61 5.86 -0.08
CA LEU A 444 -9.44 6.64 0.34
C LEU A 444 -9.36 6.64 1.87
N ARG A 445 -8.20 6.27 2.41
CA ARG A 445 -7.88 6.40 3.84
C ARG A 445 -6.68 7.32 3.98
N LEU A 446 -6.87 8.43 4.69
CA LEU A 446 -5.84 9.44 4.89
C LEU A 446 -5.52 9.55 6.37
N TYR A 447 -4.24 9.48 6.69
CA TYR A 447 -3.67 9.58 8.02
C TYR A 447 -3.09 10.97 8.24
N PHE A 448 -3.23 11.53 9.44
CA PHE A 448 -2.74 12.86 9.78
C PHE A 448 -2.44 12.95 11.28
N VAL A 449 -1.74 14.02 11.67
CA VAL A 449 -1.43 14.32 13.07
C VAL A 449 -2.37 15.41 13.57
N GLY A 450 -2.97 15.20 14.73
CA GLY A 450 -3.86 16.17 15.38
C GLY A 450 -5.26 15.61 15.60
N ASP A 451 -6.06 16.29 16.39
CA ASP A 451 -7.43 15.89 16.70
C ASP A 451 -8.40 16.79 15.92
N PRO A 452 -8.99 16.31 14.81
CA PRO A 452 -9.76 17.15 13.91
C PRO A 452 -11.13 17.42 14.51
N VAL A 453 -11.59 18.66 14.42
CA VAL A 453 -12.99 18.98 14.64
C VAL A 453 -13.73 18.73 13.32
N GLU A 454 -14.72 17.83 13.33
CA GLU A 454 -15.49 17.54 12.12
C GLU A 454 -16.21 18.83 11.65
N PRO A 455 -15.98 19.29 10.40
CA PRO A 455 -16.65 20.48 9.88
C PRO A 455 -18.16 20.32 9.80
N ASP A 456 -18.89 21.43 9.82
CA ASP A 456 -20.33 21.42 9.53
C ASP A 456 -20.58 20.80 8.13
N PRO A 457 -21.44 19.78 7.99
CA PRO A 457 -21.72 19.14 6.71
C PRO A 457 -22.17 20.11 5.61
N SER A 458 -22.77 21.26 5.95
CA SER A 458 -23.18 22.30 4.99
C SER A 458 -22.02 23.03 4.33
N LEU A 459 -20.81 22.96 4.92
CA LEU A 459 -19.58 23.54 4.36
C LEU A 459 -18.84 22.55 3.43
N LEU A 460 -19.16 21.27 3.52
CA LEU A 460 -18.57 20.23 2.68
C LEU A 460 -19.32 20.12 1.35
N PRO A 461 -18.66 19.67 0.26
CA PRO A 461 -19.36 19.36 -0.97
C PRO A 461 -20.45 18.33 -0.68
N PRO A 462 -21.68 18.52 -1.19
CA PRO A 462 -22.79 17.65 -0.88
C PRO A 462 -22.47 16.22 -1.35
N VAL A 463 -22.75 15.25 -0.49
CA VAL A 463 -22.68 13.83 -0.88
C VAL A 463 -23.83 13.56 -1.85
N PRO A 464 -23.57 13.09 -3.08
CA PRO A 464 -24.63 12.74 -4.01
C PRO A 464 -25.62 11.77 -3.37
N VAL A 465 -26.91 12.11 -3.47
CA VAL A 465 -27.98 11.21 -3.07
C VAL A 465 -28.18 10.22 -4.22
N PRO A 466 -28.23 8.90 -3.96
CA PRO A 466 -28.52 7.93 -4.99
C PRO A 466 -29.83 8.29 -5.68
N GLN A 467 -29.83 8.40 -7.01
CA GLN A 467 -31.08 8.57 -7.75
C GLN A 467 -31.89 7.29 -7.58
N GLY A 468 -33.04 7.39 -6.91
CA GLY A 468 -34.00 6.30 -6.86
C GLY A 468 -34.39 5.90 -8.28
N ASN A 469 -34.49 4.59 -8.53
CA ASN A 469 -35.19 4.16 -9.73
C ASN A 469 -36.67 4.41 -9.51
N ASP A 470 -37.13 5.63 -9.78
CA ASP A 470 -38.55 6.00 -9.75
C ASP A 470 -39.39 5.12 -10.72
N ASP A 471 -38.75 4.38 -11.61
CA ASP A 471 -39.37 3.45 -12.57
C ASP A 471 -39.36 1.96 -12.15
N CYS A 472 -38.82 1.57 -10.98
CA CYS A 472 -38.68 0.16 -10.62
C CYS A 472 -39.90 -0.49 -9.93
N CYS A 473 -41.00 0.22 -9.71
CA CYS A 473 -42.23 -0.35 -9.16
C CYS A 473 -43.49 0.18 -9.87
N ASN A 474 -43.72 -0.30 -11.10
CA ASN A 474 -45.07 -0.52 -11.65
C ASN A 474 -45.01 -1.69 -12.65
N ILE A 475 -44.59 -2.85 -12.17
CA ILE A 475 -44.95 -4.13 -12.79
C ILE A 475 -45.88 -4.80 -11.77
N LEU A 476 -47.18 -4.64 -12.02
CA LEU A 476 -48.26 -5.36 -11.35
C LEU A 476 -48.26 -6.83 -11.73
#